data_AF-A0A847SB53-F1
#
_entry.id   AF-A0A847SB53-F1
#
_cell.length_a   1.000
_cell.length_b   1.000
_cell.length_c   1.000
_cell.angle_alpha   90.00
_cell.angle_beta   90.00
_cell.angle_gamma   90.00
#
_symmetry.space_group_name_H-M   'P 1'
#
loop_
_entity.id
_entity.type
_entity.pdbx_description
1 polymer ?
#
loop_
_entity_poly.entity_id
_entity_poly.type
_entity_poly.pdbx_seq_one_letter_code
_entity_poly.pdbx_strand_id
1 'polypeptide(L)'
;MKSVFVALLSLFACITATAQNALPAANGYVGIGTATPTSRLHVLDNGRNYYVDRGIPGMSDDNVTENYILLHVIYTGTILPADNYVMGRFTAIRGSSVSSNRKWIVDVNTASAYMGNRGTLMSFSDRASLVTLTYNSVAYLAVSIPQTSSLFNFSFTGYAQNDSFKIVRGTEVTGVSTFNATEEIGMQGAVVIKNAATPNRLVLAGSDSTYSNLIAITHGALINSQMYIGNTNSTYQVISQRNSNIIESYRDLHIGAALSGKIIFEIGRTGTSVGSSMVIANNKNVGIGVDNPTYKLTVDGTIGARRVKVTQEQWADYVFHPSYKLPTLATVAKFIKDNNHLPDIPSEKEVKEKGIDLGEMNKLYLQKIEELTLYIIDLQRQVDALKANTAKLMKENNQ
;
A
#
# COMPACT_ATOMS: atom_id res chain seq x y z
N MET A 1 78.27 -10.64 61.64
CA MET A 1 77.01 -10.90 60.89
C MET A 1 75.96 -9.87 61.31
N LYS A 2 75.75 -8.80 60.52
CA LYS A 2 74.59 -7.87 60.54
C LYS A 2 75.01 -6.54 59.86
N SER A 3 75.25 -6.55 58.56
CA SER A 3 75.53 -5.31 57.82
C SER A 3 75.27 -5.37 56.30
N VAL A 4 74.58 -6.40 55.80
CA VAL A 4 74.41 -6.58 54.33
C VAL A 4 72.94 -6.65 53.87
N PHE A 5 71.96 -6.64 54.76
CA PHE A 5 70.57 -6.95 54.37
C PHE A 5 69.65 -5.77 54.02
N VAL A 6 70.13 -4.53 54.04
CA VAL A 6 69.25 -3.35 53.83
C VAL A 6 69.43 -2.70 52.45
N ALA A 7 70.46 -3.08 51.67
CA ALA A 7 70.72 -2.49 50.37
C ALA A 7 70.03 -3.18 49.17
N LEU A 8 69.35 -4.32 49.37
CA LEU A 8 68.71 -5.07 48.28
C LEU A 8 67.20 -4.83 48.12
N LEU A 9 66.55 -4.10 49.04
CA LEU A 9 65.09 -3.89 48.98
C LEU A 9 64.67 -2.63 48.21
N SER A 10 65.62 -1.77 47.82
CA SER A 10 65.34 -0.52 47.10
C SER A 10 65.43 -0.63 45.57
N LEU A 11 65.69 -1.82 45.01
CA LEU A 11 65.86 -1.99 43.56
C LEU A 11 64.65 -2.59 42.82
N PHE A 12 63.56 -2.95 43.52
CA PHE A 12 62.39 -3.60 42.89
C PHE A 12 61.03 -2.96 43.18
N ALA A 13 60.99 -1.74 43.71
CA ALA A 13 59.74 -0.98 43.85
C ALA A 13 59.77 0.29 43.00
N CYS A 14 60.17 0.19 41.74
CA CYS A 14 59.73 1.16 40.74
C CYS A 14 58.30 0.76 40.35
N ILE A 15 57.35 1.04 41.25
CA ILE A 15 55.94 1.04 40.88
C ILE A 15 55.81 2.19 39.90
N THR A 16 55.71 1.86 38.61
CA THR A 16 55.28 2.80 37.60
C THR A 16 53.88 3.27 38.00
N ALA A 17 53.82 4.42 38.66
CA ALA A 17 52.57 5.17 38.78
C ALA A 17 52.19 5.57 37.36
N THR A 18 51.39 4.76 36.68
CA THR A 18 50.78 5.14 35.41
C THR A 18 49.90 6.34 35.72
N ALA A 19 50.32 7.54 35.30
CA ALA A 19 49.45 8.69 35.27
C ALA A 19 48.22 8.29 34.44
N GLN A 20 47.10 8.01 35.12
CA GLN A 20 45.87 7.59 34.46
C GLN A 20 45.31 8.70 33.57
N ASN A 21 45.69 9.95 33.79
CA ASN A 21 45.20 11.10 33.06
C ASN A 21 46.36 11.89 32.46
N ALA A 22 46.24 12.24 31.17
CA ALA A 22 47.10 13.22 30.52
C ALA A 22 46.43 14.60 30.62
N LEU A 23 46.93 15.44 31.52
CA LEU A 23 46.66 16.89 31.52
C LEU A 23 47.46 17.52 30.37
N PRO A 24 46.96 18.59 29.72
CA PRO A 24 47.09 18.78 28.28
C PRO A 24 48.52 18.53 27.76
N ALA A 25 48.65 17.57 26.85
CA ALA A 25 49.88 17.36 26.11
C ALA A 25 50.21 18.61 25.27
N ALA A 26 51.40 18.68 24.65
CA ALA A 26 51.80 19.84 23.85
C ALA A 26 50.81 20.20 22.71
N ASN A 27 49.97 19.25 22.30
CA ASN A 27 48.90 19.43 21.31
C ASN A 27 47.56 19.94 21.91
N GLY A 28 47.49 20.18 23.22
CA GLY A 28 46.29 20.63 23.94
C GLY A 28 45.24 19.55 24.19
N TYR A 29 45.57 18.27 23.96
CA TYR A 29 44.63 17.17 24.13
C TYR A 29 44.62 16.64 25.55
N VAL A 30 43.43 16.34 26.06
CA VAL A 30 43.21 15.80 27.40
C VAL A 30 42.77 14.34 27.29
N GLY A 31 43.51 13.47 27.95
CA GLY A 31 43.20 12.04 28.05
C GLY A 31 42.75 11.68 29.46
N ILE A 32 41.63 10.98 29.58
CA ILE A 32 41.18 10.34 30.83
C ILE A 32 41.28 8.83 30.62
N GLY A 33 42.08 8.14 31.42
CA GLY A 33 42.37 6.71 31.25
C GLY A 33 43.32 6.37 30.09
N THR A 34 43.86 7.36 29.37
CA THR A 34 44.82 7.18 28.27
C THR A 34 45.92 8.23 28.29
N ALA A 35 47.16 7.80 28.07
CA ALA A 35 48.33 8.68 27.93
C ALA A 35 48.55 9.19 26.50
N THR A 36 47.82 8.64 25.52
CA THR A 36 47.94 8.98 24.10
C THR A 36 46.59 9.41 23.53
N PRO A 37 46.03 10.55 23.99
CA PRO A 37 44.76 11.03 23.48
C PRO A 37 44.86 11.36 21.99
N THR A 38 43.88 10.95 21.18
CA THR A 38 43.83 11.23 19.73
C THR A 38 42.83 12.33 19.34
N SER A 39 42.14 12.91 20.33
CA SER A 39 41.22 14.05 20.19
C SER A 39 41.38 15.01 21.37
N ARG A 40 40.76 16.21 21.27
CA ARG A 40 40.79 17.23 22.33
C ARG A 40 40.35 16.68 23.68
N LEU A 41 39.33 15.83 23.68
CA LEU A 41 38.93 15.03 24.82
C LEU A 41 38.73 13.58 24.39
N HIS A 42 39.52 12.69 25.00
CA HIS A 42 39.50 11.25 24.78
C HIS A 42 39.43 10.55 26.13
N VAL A 43 38.36 9.79 26.34
CA VAL A 43 38.18 8.94 27.51
C VAL A 43 38.40 7.49 27.11
N LEU A 44 39.33 6.81 27.75
CA LEU A 44 39.49 5.35 27.69
C LEU A 44 38.99 4.78 29.01
N ASP A 45 37.85 4.10 28.97
CA ASP A 45 37.28 3.44 30.13
C ASP A 45 36.80 2.04 29.77
N ASN A 46 37.10 1.07 30.64
CA ASN A 46 36.82 -0.36 30.42
C ASN A 46 37.23 -0.88 29.02
N GLY A 47 38.38 -0.41 28.51
CA GLY A 47 38.89 -0.79 27.19
C GLY A 47 38.14 -0.17 25.99
N ARG A 48 37.20 0.76 26.22
CA ARG A 48 36.45 1.44 25.17
C ARG A 48 36.89 2.88 25.02
N ASN A 49 37.18 3.29 23.79
CA ASN A 49 37.50 4.67 23.47
C ASN A 49 36.21 5.47 23.25
N TYR A 50 36.02 6.51 24.03
CA TYR A 50 34.98 7.52 23.88
C TYR A 50 35.59 8.85 23.49
N TYR A 51 35.05 9.44 22.42
CA TYR A 51 35.52 10.69 21.85
C TYR A 51 34.46 11.77 22.00
N VAL A 52 34.90 13.01 22.27
CA VAL A 52 34.04 14.21 22.24
C VAL A 52 34.58 15.16 21.18
N ASP A 53 33.73 15.48 20.21
CA ASP A 53 34.00 16.37 19.08
C ASP A 53 35.34 16.09 18.38
N ARG A 54 35.65 14.81 18.16
CA ARG A 54 36.84 14.40 17.41
C ARG A 54 36.69 14.86 15.97
N GLY A 55 37.50 15.83 15.57
CA GLY A 55 37.51 16.37 14.21
C GLY A 55 37.91 15.32 13.20
N ILE A 56 37.20 15.28 12.07
CA ILE A 56 37.49 14.42 10.93
C ILE A 56 38.01 15.34 9.81
N PRO A 57 39.29 15.22 9.42
CA PRO A 57 39.86 16.08 8.40
C PRO A 57 39.16 15.89 7.05
N GLY A 58 38.94 17.00 6.36
CA GLY A 58 38.36 17.03 5.02
C GLY A 58 37.08 17.85 4.92
N MET A 59 36.55 17.91 3.71
CA MET A 59 35.28 18.53 3.36
C MET A 59 34.61 17.67 2.29
N SER A 60 33.28 17.75 2.17
CA SER A 60 32.62 17.16 1.01
C SER A 60 32.71 18.07 -0.21
N ASP A 61 32.66 17.48 -1.40
CA ASP A 61 32.62 18.22 -2.65
C ASP A 61 31.29 18.94 -2.85
N ASP A 62 31.34 20.06 -3.57
CA ASP A 62 30.14 20.82 -3.92
C ASP A 62 29.48 20.20 -5.14
N ASN A 63 28.49 19.32 -4.90
CA ASN A 63 27.61 18.78 -5.93
C ASN A 63 28.34 18.01 -7.06
N VAL A 64 29.43 17.28 -6.77
CA VAL A 64 30.20 16.49 -7.75
C VAL A 64 29.86 15.00 -7.74
N THR A 65 30.06 14.34 -6.60
CA THR A 65 29.71 12.93 -6.37
C THR A 65 29.12 12.78 -4.98
N GLU A 66 28.46 11.65 -4.70
CA GLU A 66 28.26 11.26 -3.30
C GLU A 66 29.63 11.06 -2.65
N ASN A 67 29.75 11.54 -1.42
CA ASN A 67 30.97 11.41 -0.61
C ASN A 67 30.70 10.44 0.54
N TYR A 68 31.75 9.99 1.20
CA TYR A 68 31.61 8.96 2.23
C TYR A 68 32.48 9.26 3.43
N ILE A 69 31.97 8.97 4.62
CA ILE A 69 32.78 8.86 5.84
C ILE A 69 33.11 7.38 6.03
N LEU A 70 34.39 7.02 5.90
CA LEU A 70 34.83 5.68 6.25
C LEU A 70 34.63 5.46 7.76
N LEU A 71 33.91 4.41 8.16
CA LEU A 71 33.68 4.09 9.57
C LEU A 71 34.77 3.16 10.07
N HIS A 72 34.86 1.96 9.50
CA HIS A 72 35.82 0.94 9.88
C HIS A 72 35.92 -0.15 8.81
N VAL A 73 36.99 -0.95 8.86
CA VAL A 73 37.18 -2.11 7.98
C VAL A 73 36.11 -3.18 8.28
N ILE A 74 35.59 -3.80 7.22
CA ILE A 74 34.53 -4.84 7.30
C ILE A 74 35.07 -6.25 7.11
N TYR A 75 34.31 -7.23 7.58
CA TYR A 75 34.52 -8.63 7.25
C TYR A 75 34.12 -8.89 5.80
N THR A 76 35.03 -9.49 5.02
CA THR A 76 34.84 -9.85 3.60
C THR A 76 35.09 -11.34 3.32
N GLY A 77 35.08 -12.19 4.35
CA GLY A 77 35.42 -13.62 4.25
C GLY A 77 36.64 -14.02 5.08
N THR A 78 37.44 -13.05 5.53
CA THR A 78 38.59 -13.27 6.43
C THR A 78 38.27 -12.73 7.81
N ILE A 79 38.44 -13.56 8.84
CA ILE A 79 38.15 -13.21 10.24
C ILE A 79 38.94 -11.96 10.64
N LEU A 80 38.23 -10.97 11.17
CA LEU A 80 38.85 -9.77 11.73
C LEU A 80 39.46 -10.08 13.10
N PRO A 81 40.66 -9.55 13.42
CA PRO A 81 41.38 -9.86 14.66
C PRO A 81 40.75 -9.20 15.90
N ALA A 82 39.91 -8.19 15.72
CA ALA A 82 39.24 -7.46 16.78
C ALA A 82 37.87 -6.96 16.30
N ASP A 83 37.02 -6.57 17.25
CA ASP A 83 35.76 -5.91 16.97
C ASP A 83 36.02 -4.46 16.52
N ASN A 84 35.63 -4.17 15.29
CA ASN A 84 35.69 -2.83 14.73
C ASN A 84 34.31 -2.21 14.84
N TYR A 85 34.15 -1.13 15.59
CA TYR A 85 32.82 -0.54 15.81
C TYR A 85 32.84 0.98 15.84
N VAL A 86 31.71 1.56 15.48
CA VAL A 86 31.42 2.98 15.63
C VAL A 86 29.99 3.13 16.14
N MET A 87 29.85 3.73 17.32
CA MET A 87 28.59 3.94 18.02
C MET A 87 28.52 5.39 18.47
N GLY A 88 27.85 6.24 17.71
CA GLY A 88 27.84 7.67 18.02
C GLY A 88 27.28 8.55 16.92
N ARG A 89 27.48 9.85 17.11
CA ARG A 89 26.95 10.91 16.28
C ARG A 89 28.05 11.54 15.44
N PHE A 90 27.81 11.62 14.14
CA PHE A 90 28.55 12.49 13.24
C PHE A 90 27.80 13.80 13.05
N THR A 91 28.54 14.90 13.04
CA THR A 91 28.00 16.21 12.66
C THR A 91 28.87 16.88 11.63
N ALA A 92 28.25 17.68 10.77
CA ALA A 92 28.94 18.58 9.86
C ALA A 92 28.09 19.81 9.61
N ILE A 93 28.73 20.90 9.23
CA ILE A 93 28.06 22.18 8.99
C ILE A 93 28.46 22.79 7.66
N ARG A 94 27.50 23.48 7.05
CA ARG A 94 27.75 24.50 6.02
C ARG A 94 27.05 25.78 6.46
N GLY A 95 27.62 26.93 6.12
CA GLY A 95 26.98 28.22 6.30
C GLY A 95 27.98 29.35 6.43
N SER A 96 27.74 30.42 5.68
CA SER A 96 28.45 31.71 5.74
C SER A 96 27.45 32.80 5.35
N SER A 97 27.85 34.07 5.38
CA SER A 97 27.01 35.18 4.89
C SER A 97 26.59 35.04 3.42
N VAL A 98 27.27 34.18 2.65
CA VAL A 98 27.04 33.96 1.22
C VAL A 98 26.68 32.51 0.88
N SER A 99 26.43 31.64 1.87
CA SER A 99 26.08 30.24 1.62
C SER A 99 24.97 29.73 2.53
N SER A 100 24.12 28.84 2.00
CA SER A 100 22.98 28.28 2.75
C SER A 100 23.45 27.54 4.00
N ASN A 101 22.78 27.81 5.13
CA ASN A 101 23.03 27.12 6.39
C ASN A 101 22.48 25.68 6.31
N ARG A 102 23.35 24.70 6.51
CA ARG A 102 22.98 23.28 6.62
C ARG A 102 23.62 22.67 7.84
N LYS A 103 22.82 21.91 8.58
CA LYS A 103 23.27 21.08 9.71
C LYS A 103 23.09 19.65 9.28
N TRP A 104 24.17 18.90 9.21
CA TRP A 104 24.17 17.48 8.88
C TRP A 104 24.42 16.69 10.16
N ILE A 105 23.51 15.78 10.49
CA ILE A 105 23.59 14.97 11.70
C ILE A 105 23.18 13.54 11.37
N VAL A 106 24.05 12.59 11.68
CA VAL A 106 23.80 11.15 11.52
C VAL A 106 24.25 10.42 12.78
N ASP A 107 23.37 9.61 13.34
CA ASP A 107 23.71 8.65 14.39
C ASP A 107 23.91 7.28 13.76
N VAL A 108 24.98 6.60 14.17
CA VAL A 108 25.29 5.24 13.71
C VAL A 108 25.49 4.32 14.90
N ASN A 109 25.11 3.06 14.70
CA ASN A 109 25.49 1.94 15.54
C ASN A 109 25.95 0.81 14.63
N THR A 110 27.26 0.68 14.46
CA THR A 110 27.87 -0.27 13.53
C THR A 110 28.97 -1.07 14.21
N ALA A 111 29.10 -2.33 13.77
CA ALA A 111 30.16 -3.21 14.21
C ALA A 111 30.51 -4.24 13.12
N SER A 112 31.78 -4.60 13.02
CA SER A 112 32.27 -5.71 12.20
C SER A 112 33.20 -6.55 13.04
N ALA A 113 32.80 -7.80 13.27
CA ALA A 113 33.55 -8.76 14.07
C ALA A 113 33.36 -10.18 13.53
N TYR A 114 34.37 -11.03 13.73
CA TYR A 114 34.36 -12.45 13.35
C TYR A 114 33.97 -12.68 11.88
N MET A 115 32.70 -13.04 11.64
CA MET A 115 32.15 -13.42 10.33
C MET A 115 30.95 -12.56 9.91
N GLY A 116 30.76 -11.37 10.52
CA GLY A 116 29.57 -10.57 10.30
C GLY A 116 29.80 -9.07 10.34
N ASN A 117 28.95 -8.37 9.60
CA ASN A 117 28.85 -6.92 9.59
C ASN A 117 27.46 -6.54 10.12
N ARG A 118 27.41 -5.60 11.06
CA ARG A 118 26.19 -5.10 11.67
C ARG A 118 26.13 -3.59 11.58
N GLY A 119 24.93 -3.07 11.39
CA GLY A 119 24.77 -1.64 11.23
C GLY A 119 23.33 -1.18 11.19
N THR A 120 23.09 -0.05 11.83
CA THR A 120 21.89 0.76 11.64
C THR A 120 22.26 2.24 11.74
N LEU A 121 21.41 3.11 11.19
CA LEU A 121 21.65 4.55 11.16
C LEU A 121 20.35 5.36 11.32
N MET A 122 20.45 6.54 11.92
CA MET A 122 19.39 7.54 11.91
C MET A 122 19.94 8.85 11.35
N SER A 123 19.24 9.44 10.37
CA SER A 123 19.58 10.77 9.85
C SER A 123 18.50 11.79 10.20
N PHE A 124 18.91 13.01 10.55
CA PHE A 124 18.01 14.05 11.05
C PHE A 124 17.78 15.23 10.10
N SER A 125 18.52 15.33 8.98
CA SER A 125 18.43 16.48 8.07
C SER A 125 18.51 16.09 6.60
N ASP A 126 19.69 15.72 6.12
CA ASP A 126 19.87 15.22 4.75
C ASP A 126 19.88 13.69 4.75
N ARG A 127 19.48 13.07 3.63
CA ARG A 127 19.54 11.60 3.49
C ARG A 127 20.96 11.11 3.79
N ALA A 128 21.08 10.03 4.53
CA ALA A 128 22.34 9.30 4.68
C ALA A 128 22.01 7.80 4.68
N SER A 129 22.92 7.00 4.14
CA SER A 129 22.79 5.54 4.08
C SER A 129 24.08 4.89 4.53
N LEU A 130 23.98 3.70 5.12
CA LEU A 130 25.14 2.84 5.29
C LEU A 130 25.43 2.17 3.94
N VAL A 131 26.69 2.14 3.57
CA VAL A 131 27.18 1.50 2.34
C VAL A 131 28.43 0.69 2.64
N THR A 132 28.63 -0.37 1.88
CA THR A 132 29.94 -1.02 1.76
C THR A 132 30.66 -0.44 0.56
N LEU A 133 31.96 -0.17 0.68
CA LEU A 133 32.78 0.32 -0.42
C LEU A 133 34.24 -0.13 -0.27
N THR A 134 35.03 0.01 -1.33
CA THR A 134 36.48 -0.24 -1.31
C THR A 134 37.25 1.07 -1.48
N TYR A 135 38.20 1.33 -0.59
CA TYR A 135 39.13 2.47 -0.65
C TYR A 135 40.56 1.96 -0.47
N ASN A 136 41.46 2.29 -1.39
CA ASN A 136 42.85 1.79 -1.39
C ASN A 136 42.97 0.27 -1.17
N SER A 137 42.16 -0.50 -1.90
CA SER A 137 42.11 -1.97 -1.83
C SER A 137 41.63 -2.56 -0.49
N VAL A 138 41.09 -1.75 0.41
CA VAL A 138 40.50 -2.19 1.67
C VAL A 138 38.99 -1.92 1.66
N ALA A 139 38.21 -2.90 2.12
CA ALA A 139 36.76 -2.77 2.20
C ALA A 139 36.33 -2.14 3.53
N TYR A 140 35.40 -1.20 3.46
CA TYR A 140 34.90 -0.44 4.60
C TYR A 140 33.37 -0.46 4.65
N LEU A 141 32.85 -0.31 5.87
CA LEU A 141 31.53 0.23 6.10
C LEU A 141 31.66 1.75 6.13
N ALA A 142 30.75 2.46 5.46
CA ALA A 142 30.80 3.90 5.36
C ALA A 142 29.40 4.52 5.45
N VAL A 143 29.36 5.80 5.82
CA VAL A 143 28.14 6.62 5.76
C VAL A 143 28.18 7.45 4.49
N SER A 144 27.12 7.41 3.69
CA SER A 144 26.99 8.26 2.51
C SER A 144 26.62 9.69 2.88
N ILE A 145 27.20 10.63 2.13
CA ILE A 145 26.94 12.05 2.15
C ILE A 145 26.39 12.41 0.76
N PRO A 146 25.13 12.87 0.65
CA PRO A 146 24.52 13.16 -0.64
C PRO A 146 25.29 14.21 -1.44
N GLN A 147 25.29 14.02 -2.76
CA GLN A 147 25.74 15.03 -3.73
C GLN A 147 24.79 16.22 -3.73
N THR A 148 24.96 17.12 -2.76
CA THR A 148 24.13 18.32 -2.65
C THR A 148 24.97 19.55 -2.49
N SER A 149 25.92 19.55 -1.55
CA SER A 149 26.82 20.68 -1.29
C SER A 149 28.03 20.31 -0.43
N SER A 150 29.03 21.19 -0.41
CA SER A 150 30.15 21.10 0.51
C SER A 150 29.73 21.29 1.97
N LEU A 151 30.01 20.28 2.79
CA LEU A 151 29.95 20.27 4.24
C LEU A 151 31.39 20.37 4.79
N PHE A 152 31.53 21.06 5.91
CA PHE A 152 32.79 21.33 6.58
C PHE A 152 32.69 20.96 8.06
N ASN A 153 33.84 20.99 8.76
CA ASN A 153 33.94 20.79 10.20
C ASN A 153 33.27 19.49 10.66
N PHE A 154 33.58 18.39 9.98
CA PHE A 154 33.11 17.08 10.38
C PHE A 154 33.64 16.74 11.77
N SER A 155 32.76 16.27 12.64
CA SER A 155 33.13 15.80 13.98
C SER A 155 32.38 14.52 14.34
N PHE A 156 32.97 13.76 15.25
CA PHE A 156 32.38 12.58 15.85
C PHE A 156 32.36 12.68 17.38
N THR A 157 31.23 12.31 17.97
CA THR A 157 31.08 12.12 19.42
C THR A 157 30.45 10.76 19.69
N GLY A 158 31.14 9.91 20.45
CA GLY A 158 30.68 8.54 20.74
C GLY A 158 31.81 7.56 20.98
N TYR A 159 31.46 6.26 20.99
CA TYR A 159 32.42 5.17 21.12
C TYR A 159 32.90 4.71 19.75
N ALA A 160 34.21 4.54 19.59
CA ALA A 160 34.77 3.96 18.37
C ALA A 160 35.99 3.09 18.68
N GLN A 161 36.18 2.01 17.92
CA GLN A 161 37.33 1.12 18.02
C GLN A 161 37.77 0.72 16.61
N ASN A 162 39.07 0.83 16.34
CA ASN A 162 39.66 0.58 15.02
C ASN A 162 38.92 1.36 13.90
N ASP A 163 38.52 2.59 14.22
CA ASP A 163 37.87 3.48 13.26
C ASP A 163 38.83 3.88 12.13
N SER A 164 38.24 4.30 11.01
CA SER A 164 38.98 4.75 9.84
C SER A 164 38.49 6.11 9.36
N PHE A 165 38.04 6.96 10.29
CA PHE A 165 37.36 8.22 9.99
C PHE A 165 38.15 9.07 8.98
N LYS A 166 37.61 9.13 7.77
CA LYS A 166 38.14 9.90 6.67
C LYS A 166 37.02 10.21 5.71
N ILE A 167 36.99 11.44 5.22
CA ILE A 167 36.14 11.81 4.10
C ILE A 167 36.81 11.36 2.82
N VAL A 168 36.10 10.57 2.03
CA VAL A 168 36.52 10.13 0.69
C VAL A 168 35.46 10.48 -0.35
N ARG A 169 35.91 10.81 -1.55
CA ARG A 169 35.06 11.19 -2.68
C ARG A 169 34.57 9.95 -3.43
N GLY A 170 33.46 10.08 -4.15
CA GLY A 170 32.95 9.00 -5.00
C GLY A 170 33.93 8.55 -6.08
N THR A 171 34.82 9.45 -6.52
CA THR A 171 35.88 9.13 -7.49
C THR A 171 37.06 8.36 -6.89
N GLU A 172 37.17 8.29 -5.56
CA GLU A 172 38.27 7.63 -4.85
C GLU A 172 37.92 6.21 -4.39
N VAL A 173 36.66 5.79 -4.57
CA VAL A 173 36.14 4.51 -4.08
C VAL A 173 35.56 3.68 -5.21
N THR A 174 35.54 2.36 -5.02
CA THR A 174 34.93 1.41 -5.95
C THR A 174 34.02 0.43 -5.19
N GLY A 175 33.17 -0.29 -5.93
CA GLY A 175 32.32 -1.34 -5.34
C GLY A 175 31.31 -0.82 -4.30
N VAL A 176 30.83 0.42 -4.46
CA VAL A 176 29.83 0.98 -3.55
C VAL A 176 28.53 0.17 -3.68
N SER A 177 28.05 -0.36 -2.56
CA SER A 177 26.78 -1.08 -2.47
C SER A 177 26.05 -0.69 -1.20
N THR A 178 24.73 -0.60 -1.26
CA THR A 178 23.91 -0.28 -0.09
C THR A 178 24.06 -1.38 0.96
N PHE A 179 24.34 -0.98 2.20
CA PHE A 179 24.38 -1.91 3.32
C PHE A 179 22.96 -2.15 3.83
N ASN A 180 22.52 -3.41 3.80
CA ASN A 180 21.26 -3.80 4.39
C ASN A 180 21.40 -3.74 5.92
N ALA A 181 20.70 -2.80 6.55
CA ALA A 181 20.70 -2.69 8.00
C ALA A 181 20.28 -4.03 8.62
N THR A 182 21.06 -4.52 9.57
CA THR A 182 20.84 -5.81 10.23
C THR A 182 20.29 -5.67 11.65
N GLU A 183 20.15 -4.43 12.12
CA GLU A 183 19.66 -4.09 13.46
C GLU A 183 18.45 -3.13 13.34
N GLU A 184 17.52 -3.24 14.28
CA GLU A 184 16.30 -2.44 14.30
C GLU A 184 16.50 -1.06 14.95
N ILE A 185 15.72 -0.06 14.50
CA ILE A 185 15.62 1.24 15.17
C ILE A 185 14.30 1.28 15.93
N GLY A 186 14.37 1.04 17.25
CA GLY A 186 13.22 1.16 18.14
C GLY A 186 12.92 2.61 18.51
N MET A 187 11.67 3.04 18.37
CA MET A 187 11.18 4.32 18.91
C MET A 187 10.04 4.05 19.89
N GLN A 188 10.24 4.37 21.18
CA GLN A 188 9.19 4.26 22.18
C GLN A 188 8.36 5.55 22.21
N GLY A 189 7.07 5.45 21.88
CA GLY A 189 6.14 6.58 21.87
C GLY A 189 5.63 6.97 20.48
N ALA A 190 4.99 8.13 20.38
CA ALA A 190 4.41 8.60 19.12
C ALA A 190 5.49 9.20 18.20
N VAL A 191 5.63 8.65 16.99
CA VAL A 191 6.40 9.27 15.91
C VAL A 191 5.48 10.19 15.12
N VAL A 192 5.75 11.49 15.15
CA VAL A 192 4.91 12.51 14.54
C VAL A 192 5.61 13.10 13.32
N ILE A 193 5.02 12.92 12.13
CA ILE A 193 5.45 13.60 10.89
C ILE A 193 4.49 14.76 10.65
N LYS A 194 4.95 15.99 10.89
CA LYS A 194 4.17 17.23 10.71
C LYS A 194 4.92 18.22 9.81
N ASN A 195 4.21 18.77 8.83
CA ASN A 195 4.61 19.89 8.00
C ASN A 195 3.43 20.87 7.89
N ALA A 196 3.70 22.17 7.96
CA ALA A 196 2.70 23.23 7.96
C ALA A 196 2.16 23.59 6.55
N ALA A 197 2.79 23.13 5.46
CA ALA A 197 2.50 23.66 4.12
C ALA A 197 2.14 22.63 3.02
N THR A 198 2.13 21.32 3.29
CA THR A 198 1.90 20.27 2.28
C THR A 198 1.38 18.97 2.91
N PRO A 199 0.88 17.97 2.13
CA PRO A 199 0.58 16.66 2.70
C PRO A 199 1.84 16.01 3.28
N ASN A 200 1.76 15.59 4.55
CA ASN A 200 2.76 14.73 5.16
C ASN A 200 2.74 13.37 4.45
N ARG A 201 3.86 12.98 3.83
CA ARG A 201 4.00 11.68 3.15
C ARG A 201 5.13 10.88 3.80
N LEU A 202 4.77 9.77 4.43
CA LEU A 202 5.74 8.70 4.72
C LEU A 202 5.99 7.95 3.39
N VAL A 203 7.21 8.03 2.86
CA VAL A 203 7.61 7.32 1.64
C VAL A 203 8.45 6.10 2.03
N LEU A 204 8.00 4.92 1.62
CA LEU A 204 8.78 3.68 1.70
C LEU A 204 9.06 3.24 0.26
N ALA A 205 10.28 3.47 -0.19
CA ALA A 205 10.71 3.17 -1.54
C ALA A 205 11.93 2.25 -1.48
N GLY A 206 11.87 1.15 -2.22
CA GLY A 206 12.94 0.20 -2.41
C GLY A 206 13.32 0.20 -3.88
N SER A 207 14.63 0.17 -4.16
CA SER A 207 15.18 0.14 -5.51
C SER A 207 15.47 -1.27 -6.04
N ASP A 208 15.25 -2.29 -5.21
CA ASP A 208 15.51 -3.71 -5.49
C ASP A 208 14.18 -4.46 -5.70
N SER A 209 14.11 -5.33 -6.71
CA SER A 209 12.95 -6.19 -7.00
C SER A 209 12.89 -7.47 -6.16
N THR A 210 13.94 -7.75 -5.38
CA THR A 210 14.08 -8.97 -4.59
C THR A 210 13.31 -8.91 -3.27
N TYR A 211 13.08 -7.71 -2.72
CA TYR A 211 12.44 -7.51 -1.42
C TYR A 211 11.23 -6.58 -1.50
N SER A 212 10.19 -6.86 -0.71
CA SER A 212 9.02 -6.00 -0.59
C SER A 212 9.27 -4.86 0.39
N ASN A 213 8.86 -3.64 0.04
CA ASN A 213 8.71 -2.56 1.03
C ASN A 213 7.45 -2.86 1.86
N LEU A 214 7.60 -3.59 2.96
CA LEU A 214 6.49 -3.99 3.81
C LEU A 214 6.36 -3.04 5.00
N ILE A 215 5.17 -2.45 5.19
CA ILE A 215 4.76 -1.94 6.51
C ILE A 215 4.13 -3.12 7.25
N ALA A 216 4.90 -3.79 8.11
CA ALA A 216 4.38 -4.80 9.02
C ALA A 216 4.08 -4.15 10.38
N ILE A 217 2.81 -4.15 10.81
CA ILE A 217 2.40 -3.73 12.15
C ILE A 217 1.97 -5.00 12.89
N THR A 218 2.89 -5.56 13.69
CA THR A 218 2.66 -6.76 14.50
C THR A 218 2.43 -6.36 15.96
N HIS A 219 1.45 -6.97 16.63
CA HIS A 219 1.23 -6.76 18.06
C HIS A 219 1.14 -8.10 18.78
N GLY A 220 1.83 -8.22 19.92
CA GLY A 220 2.05 -9.52 20.57
C GLY A 220 0.94 -10.03 21.48
N ALA A 221 0.17 -9.17 22.18
CA ALA A 221 -0.77 -9.66 23.22
C ALA A 221 -1.77 -8.63 23.80
N LEU A 222 -2.41 -7.76 23.01
CA LEU A 222 -3.43 -6.81 23.54
C LEU A 222 -4.71 -6.79 22.68
N ILE A 223 -5.86 -6.76 23.36
CA ILE A 223 -7.22 -6.86 22.77
C ILE A 223 -7.75 -5.56 22.12
N ASN A 224 -6.95 -4.49 22.02
CA ASN A 224 -7.39 -3.18 21.52
C ASN A 224 -6.33 -2.40 20.70
N SER A 225 -5.35 -3.08 20.08
CA SER A 225 -4.41 -2.39 19.18
C SER A 225 -5.14 -1.94 17.90
N GLN A 226 -5.31 -0.63 17.74
CA GLN A 226 -5.96 -0.01 16.57
C GLN A 226 -4.93 0.70 15.69
N MET A 227 -5.01 0.47 14.39
CA MET A 227 -4.23 1.16 13.36
C MET A 227 -5.14 2.17 12.66
N TYR A 228 -4.91 3.47 12.91
CA TYR A 228 -5.68 4.55 12.29
C TYR A 228 -4.96 5.03 11.03
N ILE A 229 -5.38 4.56 9.86
CA ILE A 229 -5.03 5.18 8.57
C ILE A 229 -6.22 6.03 8.13
N GLY A 230 -6.14 7.34 8.35
CA GLY A 230 -7.18 8.27 7.95
C GLY A 230 -6.67 9.70 7.81
N ASN A 231 -7.09 10.37 6.72
CA ASN A 231 -7.05 11.81 6.52
C ASN A 231 -8.43 12.38 6.92
N THR A 232 -8.50 13.62 7.42
CA THR A 232 -9.77 14.33 7.65
C THR A 232 -10.60 14.55 6.38
N ASN A 233 -10.04 14.31 5.18
CA ASN A 233 -10.74 14.37 3.90
C ASN A 233 -10.85 12.99 3.23
N SER A 234 -12.09 12.62 3.00
CA SER A 234 -12.63 11.34 2.54
C SER A 234 -12.20 10.99 1.11
N THR A 235 -11.24 10.06 0.93
CA THR A 235 -11.16 9.14 -0.23
C THR A 235 -10.01 8.14 -0.09
N TYR A 236 -10.36 6.85 -0.01
CA TYR A 236 -9.55 5.61 -0.07
C TYR A 236 -9.05 4.95 1.25
N GLN A 237 -9.31 3.63 1.33
CA GLN A 237 -9.31 2.74 2.50
C GLN A 237 -8.04 1.86 2.64
N VAL A 238 -7.80 1.37 3.87
CA VAL A 238 -6.94 0.20 4.18
C VAL A 238 -7.69 -0.77 5.12
N ILE A 239 -7.36 -2.06 4.96
CA ILE A 239 -8.02 -3.30 5.41
C ILE A 239 -7.51 -3.77 6.79
N SER A 240 -8.38 -4.24 7.69
CA SER A 240 -8.00 -5.13 8.84
C SER A 240 -9.18 -5.88 9.48
N GLN A 241 -8.87 -7.02 10.11
CA GLN A 241 -9.71 -8.16 10.48
C GLN A 241 -10.31 -8.13 11.90
N ARG A 242 -11.52 -8.70 12.05
CA ARG A 242 -11.95 -9.55 13.19
C ARG A 242 -12.91 -10.66 12.70
N ASN A 243 -12.78 -11.87 13.24
CA ASN A 243 -13.62 -13.06 12.96
C ASN A 243 -13.69 -13.51 11.48
N SER A 244 -12.53 -13.80 10.86
CA SER A 244 -12.41 -14.26 9.46
C SER A 244 -12.82 -13.26 8.37
N ASN A 245 -13.29 -12.06 8.73
CA ASN A 245 -13.64 -11.02 7.78
C ASN A 245 -12.49 -10.03 7.61
N ILE A 246 -12.23 -9.65 6.36
CA ILE A 246 -11.05 -8.89 5.94
C ILE A 246 -11.29 -7.36 6.06
N ILE A 247 -12.54 -6.85 5.98
CA ILE A 247 -12.88 -5.40 6.06
C ILE A 247 -14.24 -5.22 6.78
N GLU A 248 -14.34 -4.30 7.75
CA GLU A 248 -15.60 -3.88 8.41
C GLU A 248 -15.77 -2.35 8.32
N SER A 249 -16.98 -1.85 8.05
CA SER A 249 -17.33 -0.43 8.11
C SER A 249 -18.62 -0.22 8.91
N TYR A 250 -18.65 0.80 9.78
CA TYR A 250 -19.81 1.15 10.61
C TYR A 250 -20.90 1.93 9.83
N ARG A 251 -20.57 2.46 8.65
CA ARG A 251 -21.50 3.13 7.74
C ARG A 251 -21.39 2.51 6.35
N ASP A 252 -20.63 3.14 5.45
CA ASP A 252 -20.50 2.68 4.07
C ASP A 252 -19.13 2.04 3.81
N LEU A 253 -19.10 1.00 2.98
CA LEU A 253 -17.88 0.37 2.48
C LEU A 253 -17.64 0.82 1.03
N HIS A 254 -16.60 1.62 0.80
CA HIS A 254 -16.27 2.14 -0.53
C HIS A 254 -15.19 1.27 -1.20
N ILE A 255 -15.61 0.39 -2.12
CA ILE A 255 -14.72 -0.43 -2.96
C ILE A 255 -14.77 0.12 -4.38
N GLY A 256 -13.62 0.53 -4.92
CA GLY A 256 -13.52 1.12 -6.25
C GLY A 256 -12.37 0.51 -7.06
N ALA A 257 -12.62 0.31 -8.35
CA ALA A 257 -11.59 -0.02 -9.34
C ALA A 257 -11.36 1.20 -10.25
N ALA A 258 -10.11 1.58 -10.47
CA ALA A 258 -9.75 2.70 -11.34
C ALA A 258 -9.56 2.26 -12.80
N LEU A 259 -9.65 3.22 -13.73
CA LEU A 259 -9.41 3.03 -15.16
C LEU A 259 -10.31 1.92 -15.77
N SER A 260 -9.71 0.92 -16.40
CA SER A 260 -10.40 -0.24 -17.01
C SER A 260 -10.52 -1.44 -16.06
N GLY A 261 -10.34 -1.24 -14.75
CA GLY A 261 -10.45 -2.30 -13.76
C GLY A 261 -11.89 -2.81 -13.57
N LYS A 262 -12.00 -4.06 -13.11
CA LYS A 262 -13.25 -4.70 -12.66
C LYS A 262 -13.21 -4.90 -11.15
N ILE A 263 -14.37 -4.99 -10.50
CA ILE A 263 -14.47 -5.53 -9.12
C ILE A 263 -14.96 -6.98 -9.25
N ILE A 264 -14.22 -7.93 -8.69
CA ILE A 264 -14.49 -9.36 -8.81
C ILE A 264 -14.69 -9.94 -7.41
N PHE A 265 -15.76 -10.70 -7.23
CA PHE A 265 -16.04 -11.50 -6.05
C PHE A 265 -15.92 -12.98 -6.40
N GLU A 266 -15.06 -13.70 -5.69
CA GLU A 266 -14.76 -15.12 -5.89
C GLU A 266 -15.05 -15.92 -4.61
N ILE A 267 -15.52 -17.16 -4.75
CA ILE A 267 -15.66 -18.12 -3.63
C ILE A 267 -15.06 -19.48 -4.01
N GLY A 268 -14.60 -20.25 -3.02
CA GLY A 268 -14.30 -21.68 -3.19
C GLY A 268 -13.08 -22.02 -4.06
N ARG A 269 -12.01 -21.22 -3.99
CA ARG A 269 -10.81 -21.39 -4.84
C ARG A 269 -10.13 -22.75 -4.63
N THR A 270 -10.23 -23.65 -5.62
CA THR A 270 -9.44 -24.89 -5.72
C THR A 270 -8.84 -25.01 -7.12
N GLY A 271 -7.53 -24.77 -7.28
CA GLY A 271 -6.83 -24.85 -8.58
C GLY A 271 -6.58 -23.51 -9.28
N THR A 272 -6.30 -23.54 -10.59
CA THR A 272 -5.81 -22.40 -11.41
C THR A 272 -6.87 -21.64 -12.22
N SER A 273 -8.11 -22.13 -12.28
CA SER A 273 -9.22 -21.41 -12.94
C SER A 273 -10.42 -21.31 -12.01
N VAL A 274 -10.92 -20.10 -11.79
CA VAL A 274 -12.16 -19.82 -11.07
C VAL A 274 -13.03 -18.98 -12.01
N GLY A 275 -14.28 -19.41 -12.24
CA GLY A 275 -15.29 -18.54 -12.82
C GLY A 275 -15.74 -17.53 -11.75
N SER A 276 -15.82 -16.24 -12.10
CA SER A 276 -16.20 -15.23 -11.11
C SER A 276 -17.62 -15.48 -10.59
N SER A 277 -17.80 -15.42 -9.27
CA SER A 277 -19.13 -15.56 -8.67
C SER A 277 -19.98 -14.32 -8.92
N MET A 278 -19.37 -13.14 -8.77
CA MET A 278 -19.96 -11.87 -9.17
C MET A 278 -18.90 -10.92 -9.72
N VAL A 279 -19.23 -10.19 -10.78
CA VAL A 279 -18.36 -9.19 -11.42
C VAL A 279 -19.10 -7.87 -11.55
N ILE A 280 -18.46 -6.77 -11.16
CA ILE A 280 -18.83 -5.43 -11.60
C ILE A 280 -17.80 -5.01 -12.65
N ALA A 281 -18.25 -4.99 -13.91
CA ALA A 281 -17.41 -4.68 -15.06
C ALA A 281 -17.15 -3.16 -15.17
N ASN A 282 -16.14 -2.78 -15.95
CA ASN A 282 -15.75 -1.38 -16.17
C ASN A 282 -16.88 -0.52 -16.80
N ASN A 283 -17.81 -1.14 -17.51
CA ASN A 283 -19.02 -0.52 -18.07
C ASN A 283 -20.18 -0.41 -17.06
N LYS A 284 -19.91 -0.73 -15.78
CA LYS A 284 -20.87 -0.72 -14.67
C LYS A 284 -21.96 -1.79 -14.77
N ASN A 285 -21.76 -2.82 -15.60
CA ASN A 285 -22.65 -3.97 -15.63
C ASN A 285 -22.27 -4.97 -14.53
N VAL A 286 -23.29 -5.62 -13.97
CA VAL A 286 -23.14 -6.66 -12.95
C VAL A 286 -23.36 -8.03 -13.59
N GLY A 287 -22.39 -8.92 -13.46
CA GLY A 287 -22.49 -10.34 -13.81
C GLY A 287 -22.59 -11.19 -12.56
N ILE A 288 -23.51 -12.15 -12.52
CA ILE A 288 -23.57 -13.20 -11.50
C ILE A 288 -23.39 -14.54 -12.21
N GLY A 289 -22.32 -15.27 -11.88
CA GLY A 289 -21.92 -16.49 -12.59
C GLY A 289 -21.34 -16.27 -14.00
N VAL A 290 -21.07 -15.02 -14.40
CA VAL A 290 -20.57 -14.66 -15.74
C VAL A 290 -19.54 -13.52 -15.66
N ASP A 291 -18.44 -13.66 -16.40
CA ASP A 291 -17.31 -12.72 -16.34
C ASP A 291 -17.48 -11.45 -17.21
N ASN A 292 -18.33 -11.55 -18.23
CA ASN A 292 -18.53 -10.53 -19.25
C ASN A 292 -20.02 -10.22 -19.43
N PRO A 293 -20.62 -9.48 -18.47
CA PRO A 293 -22.05 -9.17 -18.51
C PRO A 293 -22.40 -8.21 -19.67
N THR A 294 -23.39 -8.60 -20.47
CA THR A 294 -23.89 -7.85 -21.64
C THR A 294 -25.03 -6.90 -21.27
N TYR A 295 -25.76 -7.18 -20.20
CA TYR A 295 -26.82 -6.32 -19.64
C TYR A 295 -26.41 -5.71 -18.32
N LYS A 296 -27.14 -4.67 -17.86
CA LYS A 296 -26.89 -4.03 -16.55
C LYS A 296 -26.84 -5.04 -15.40
N LEU A 297 -27.68 -6.07 -15.47
CA LEU A 297 -27.61 -7.28 -14.67
C LEU A 297 -27.67 -8.47 -15.62
N THR A 298 -26.60 -9.28 -15.67
CA THR A 298 -26.56 -10.56 -16.39
C THR A 298 -26.42 -11.68 -15.37
N VAL A 299 -27.28 -12.67 -15.41
CA VAL A 299 -27.27 -13.82 -14.51
C VAL A 299 -27.18 -15.09 -15.34
N ASP A 300 -26.13 -15.87 -15.14
CA ASP A 300 -26.04 -17.22 -15.70
C ASP A 300 -26.72 -18.21 -14.75
N GLY A 301 -28.04 -18.39 -14.94
CA GLY A 301 -28.86 -19.25 -14.08
C GLY A 301 -30.27 -18.68 -13.85
N THR A 302 -30.89 -19.10 -12.75
CA THR A 302 -32.26 -18.71 -12.40
C THR A 302 -32.29 -17.60 -11.35
N ILE A 303 -33.30 -16.73 -11.44
CA ILE A 303 -33.56 -15.69 -10.45
C ILE A 303 -34.83 -16.07 -9.68
N GLY A 304 -34.71 -16.30 -8.38
CA GLY A 304 -35.85 -16.49 -7.48
C GLY A 304 -36.32 -15.16 -6.89
N ALA A 305 -37.60 -14.80 -7.05
CA ALA A 305 -38.17 -13.59 -6.49
C ALA A 305 -39.58 -13.84 -5.93
N ARG A 306 -39.91 -13.22 -4.79
CA ARG A 306 -41.28 -13.26 -4.23
C ARG A 306 -42.25 -12.35 -5.00
N ARG A 307 -41.77 -11.20 -5.47
CA ARG A 307 -42.51 -10.24 -6.29
C ARG A 307 -41.52 -9.53 -7.20
N VAL A 308 -41.92 -9.31 -8.46
CA VAL A 308 -41.17 -8.53 -9.44
C VAL A 308 -42.08 -7.38 -9.88
N LYS A 309 -41.65 -6.14 -9.67
CA LYS A 309 -42.35 -4.95 -10.16
C LYS A 309 -41.62 -4.47 -11.41
N VAL A 310 -42.22 -4.71 -12.58
CA VAL A 310 -41.74 -4.16 -13.85
C VAL A 310 -42.48 -2.86 -14.12
N THR A 311 -41.74 -1.79 -14.40
CA THR A 311 -42.28 -0.48 -14.72
C THR A 311 -42.02 -0.17 -16.19
N GLN A 312 -43.03 0.31 -16.89
CA GLN A 312 -42.94 0.80 -18.26
C GLN A 312 -43.59 2.18 -18.36
N GLU A 313 -43.12 3.01 -19.29
CA GLU A 313 -43.64 4.37 -19.49
C GLU A 313 -45.07 4.37 -20.06
N GLN A 314 -45.43 3.36 -20.86
CA GLN A 314 -46.73 3.28 -21.54
C GLN A 314 -47.38 1.91 -21.32
N TRP A 315 -48.60 1.93 -20.79
CA TRP A 315 -49.47 0.75 -20.71
C TRP A 315 -50.47 0.74 -21.86
N ALA A 316 -50.94 -0.45 -22.24
CA ALA A 316 -52.02 -0.60 -23.21
C ALA A 316 -53.35 -0.19 -22.55
N ASP A 317 -53.66 1.10 -22.56
CA ASP A 317 -54.94 1.68 -22.10
C ASP A 317 -55.68 2.37 -23.26
N TYR A 318 -55.42 1.93 -24.49
CA TYR A 318 -55.95 2.55 -25.70
C TYR A 318 -57.02 1.70 -26.40
N VAL A 319 -57.18 0.42 -26.04
CA VAL A 319 -58.13 -0.48 -26.74
C VAL A 319 -59.57 -0.03 -26.55
N PHE A 320 -59.88 0.56 -25.39
CA PHE A 320 -61.21 1.12 -25.11
C PHE A 320 -61.41 2.55 -25.63
N HIS A 321 -60.38 3.16 -26.24
CA HIS A 321 -60.51 4.51 -26.78
C HIS A 321 -61.40 4.49 -28.05
N PRO A 322 -62.29 5.49 -28.26
CA PRO A 322 -63.20 5.49 -29.42
C PRO A 322 -62.50 5.46 -30.79
N SER A 323 -61.24 5.88 -30.85
CA SER A 323 -60.43 5.86 -32.07
C SER A 323 -59.75 4.51 -32.35
N TYR A 324 -59.83 3.56 -31.42
CA TYR A 324 -59.21 2.24 -31.59
C TYR A 324 -59.99 1.40 -32.60
N LYS A 325 -59.28 0.88 -33.59
CA LYS A 325 -59.86 0.05 -34.65
C LYS A 325 -59.72 -1.42 -34.28
N LEU A 326 -60.73 -1.95 -33.60
CA LEU A 326 -60.80 -3.37 -33.27
C LEU A 326 -60.78 -4.21 -34.57
N PRO A 327 -59.83 -5.14 -34.75
CA PRO A 327 -59.81 -6.03 -35.91
C PRO A 327 -61.11 -6.85 -36.00
N THR A 328 -61.51 -7.29 -37.19
CA THR A 328 -62.65 -8.22 -37.27
C THR A 328 -62.22 -9.64 -36.92
N LEU A 329 -63.11 -10.46 -36.36
CA LEU A 329 -62.81 -11.87 -36.07
C LEU A 329 -62.41 -12.65 -37.33
N ALA A 330 -62.93 -12.29 -38.51
CA ALA A 330 -62.52 -12.88 -39.78
C ALA A 330 -61.06 -12.56 -40.12
N THR A 331 -60.64 -11.31 -39.89
CA THR A 331 -59.24 -10.88 -40.06
C THR A 331 -58.31 -11.62 -39.10
N VAL A 332 -58.70 -11.72 -37.82
CA VAL A 332 -57.91 -12.42 -36.79
C VAL A 332 -57.82 -13.92 -37.11
N ALA A 333 -58.92 -14.57 -37.48
CA ALA A 333 -58.94 -15.99 -37.84
C ALA A 333 -58.05 -16.28 -39.06
N LYS A 334 -58.07 -15.41 -40.08
CA LYS A 334 -57.16 -15.50 -41.22
C LYS A 334 -55.70 -15.38 -40.78
N PHE A 335 -55.37 -14.40 -39.94
CA PHE A 335 -54.00 -14.23 -39.44
C PHE A 335 -53.50 -15.45 -38.68
N ILE A 336 -54.32 -16.02 -37.78
CA ILE A 336 -53.97 -17.23 -37.03
C ILE A 336 -53.74 -18.42 -37.96
N LYS A 337 -54.60 -18.60 -38.97
CA LYS A 337 -54.45 -19.68 -39.96
C LYS A 337 -53.14 -19.56 -40.74
N ASP A 338 -52.74 -18.33 -41.08
CA ASP A 338 -51.57 -18.07 -41.90
C ASP A 338 -50.26 -18.06 -41.07
N ASN A 339 -50.31 -17.69 -39.78
CA ASN A 339 -49.11 -17.44 -38.95
C ASN A 339 -48.99 -18.31 -37.69
N ASN A 340 -50.02 -19.06 -37.31
CA ASN A 340 -50.07 -19.92 -36.10
C ASN A 340 -49.84 -19.21 -34.75
N HIS A 341 -50.01 -17.89 -34.71
CA HIS A 341 -50.02 -17.11 -33.47
C HIS A 341 -51.01 -15.93 -33.58
N LEU A 342 -51.29 -15.26 -32.46
CA LEU A 342 -52.13 -14.07 -32.45
C LEU A 342 -51.40 -12.87 -33.08
N PRO A 343 -52.12 -11.92 -33.69
CA PRO A 343 -51.55 -10.64 -34.09
C PRO A 343 -50.79 -9.97 -32.93
N ASP A 344 -49.69 -9.29 -33.23
CA ASP A 344 -48.82 -8.55 -32.28
C ASP A 344 -48.07 -9.41 -31.24
N ILE A 345 -48.48 -10.66 -31.00
CA ILE A 345 -47.76 -11.59 -30.13
C ILE A 345 -46.60 -12.21 -30.92
N PRO A 346 -45.36 -12.19 -30.41
CA PRO A 346 -44.22 -12.77 -31.12
C PRO A 346 -44.36 -14.28 -31.27
N SER A 347 -43.87 -14.79 -32.39
CA SER A 347 -43.84 -16.22 -32.68
C SER A 347 -42.84 -16.97 -31.78
N GLU A 348 -43.02 -18.29 -31.65
CA GLU A 348 -42.07 -19.15 -30.90
C GLU A 348 -40.62 -19.00 -31.42
N LYS A 349 -40.46 -18.87 -32.73
CA LYS A 349 -39.15 -18.67 -33.37
C LYS A 349 -38.51 -17.37 -32.88
N GLU A 350 -39.26 -16.27 -32.87
CA GLU A 350 -38.75 -14.97 -32.41
C GLU A 350 -38.40 -14.99 -30.92
N VAL A 351 -39.22 -15.66 -30.10
CA VAL A 351 -38.98 -15.84 -28.67
C VAL A 351 -37.70 -16.63 -28.40
N LYS A 352 -37.44 -17.70 -29.16
CA LYS A 352 -36.21 -18.49 -29.02
C LYS A 352 -34.96 -17.71 -29.42
N GLU A 353 -35.06 -16.87 -30.46
CA GLU A 353 -33.92 -16.11 -30.96
C GLU A 353 -33.61 -14.86 -30.13
N LYS A 354 -34.63 -14.15 -29.65
CA LYS A 354 -34.49 -12.81 -29.05
C LYS A 354 -34.84 -12.75 -27.55
N GLY A 355 -35.47 -13.79 -27.01
CA GLY A 355 -36.07 -13.77 -25.68
C GLY A 355 -37.38 -12.97 -25.62
N ILE A 356 -37.87 -12.72 -24.41
CA ILE A 356 -39.09 -11.95 -24.14
C ILE A 356 -38.77 -10.82 -23.18
N ASP A 357 -39.22 -9.61 -23.51
CA ASP A 357 -39.35 -8.53 -22.52
C ASP A 357 -40.61 -8.78 -21.69
N LEU A 358 -40.43 -9.01 -20.39
CA LEU A 358 -41.52 -9.36 -19.48
C LEU A 358 -42.58 -8.25 -19.38
N GLY A 359 -42.17 -6.99 -19.46
CA GLY A 359 -43.11 -5.87 -19.41
C GLY A 359 -43.91 -5.76 -20.71
N GLU A 360 -43.25 -5.83 -21.86
CA GLU A 360 -43.92 -5.66 -23.16
C GLU A 360 -44.88 -6.82 -23.40
N MET A 361 -44.50 -8.04 -23.02
CA MET A 361 -45.39 -9.18 -23.11
C MET A 361 -46.63 -9.02 -22.22
N ASN A 362 -46.47 -8.54 -20.98
CA ASN A 362 -47.62 -8.28 -20.11
C ASN A 362 -48.54 -7.19 -20.68
N LYS A 363 -47.97 -6.15 -21.30
CA LYS A 363 -48.73 -5.11 -22.00
C LYS A 363 -49.51 -5.67 -23.19
N LEU A 364 -48.87 -6.49 -24.03
CA LEU A 364 -49.53 -7.15 -25.15
C LEU A 364 -50.65 -8.10 -24.67
N TYR A 365 -50.41 -8.86 -23.60
CA TYR A 365 -51.45 -9.69 -22.99
C TYR A 365 -52.64 -8.87 -22.50
N LEU A 366 -52.39 -7.71 -21.87
CA LEU A 366 -53.47 -6.80 -21.48
C LEU A 366 -54.28 -6.34 -22.70
N GLN A 367 -53.61 -5.88 -23.76
CA GLN A 367 -54.27 -5.48 -25.01
C GLN A 367 -55.18 -6.60 -25.55
N LYS A 368 -54.69 -7.85 -25.59
CA LYS A 368 -55.48 -8.98 -26.10
C LYS A 368 -56.63 -9.35 -25.18
N ILE A 369 -56.49 -9.22 -23.86
CA ILE A 369 -57.59 -9.39 -22.91
C ILE A 369 -58.68 -8.33 -23.14
N GLU A 370 -58.30 -7.08 -23.40
CA GLU A 370 -59.25 -6.00 -23.69
C GLU A 370 -59.97 -6.19 -25.05
N GLU A 371 -59.24 -6.55 -26.11
CA GLU A 371 -59.81 -6.90 -27.42
C GLU A 371 -60.82 -8.07 -27.29
N LEU A 372 -60.43 -9.14 -26.59
CA LEU A 372 -61.30 -10.28 -26.29
C LEU A 372 -62.56 -9.84 -25.53
N THR A 373 -62.43 -8.92 -24.58
CA THR A 373 -63.56 -8.38 -23.83
C THR A 373 -64.54 -7.64 -24.75
N LEU A 374 -64.04 -6.84 -25.71
CA LEU A 374 -64.90 -6.16 -26.70
C LEU A 374 -65.63 -7.15 -27.61
N TYR A 375 -64.96 -8.21 -28.08
CA TYR A 375 -65.62 -9.25 -28.87
C TYR A 375 -66.73 -9.97 -28.08
N ILE A 376 -66.51 -10.25 -26.79
CA ILE A 376 -67.50 -10.89 -25.93
C ILE A 376 -68.73 -9.98 -25.74
N ILE A 377 -68.51 -8.68 -25.53
CA ILE A 377 -69.60 -7.69 -25.41
C ILE A 377 -70.43 -7.64 -26.70
N ASP A 378 -69.78 -7.64 -27.87
CA ASP A 378 -70.49 -7.64 -29.15
C ASP A 378 -71.26 -8.96 -29.38
N LEU A 379 -70.65 -10.10 -29.05
CA LEU A 379 -71.32 -11.40 -29.13
C LEU A 379 -72.56 -11.45 -28.25
N GLN A 380 -72.49 -10.95 -27.01
CA GLN A 380 -73.64 -10.88 -26.10
C GLN A 380 -74.76 -10.02 -26.69
N ARG A 381 -74.42 -8.87 -27.29
CA ARG A 381 -75.39 -8.00 -27.98
C ARG A 381 -76.10 -8.73 -29.13
N GLN A 382 -75.36 -9.49 -29.94
CA GLN A 382 -75.93 -10.29 -31.02
C GLN A 382 -76.86 -11.39 -30.48
N VAL A 383 -76.47 -12.07 -29.40
CA VAL A 383 -77.30 -13.10 -28.73
C VAL A 383 -78.61 -12.50 -28.21
N ASP A 384 -78.57 -11.32 -27.58
CA ASP A 384 -79.77 -10.68 -27.06
C ASP A 384 -80.69 -10.20 -28.18
N ALA A 385 -80.14 -9.69 -29.28
CA ALA A 385 -80.93 -9.35 -30.48
C ALA A 385 -81.61 -10.59 -31.08
N LEU A 386 -80.91 -11.73 -31.15
CA LEU A 386 -81.48 -13.00 -31.59
C LEU A 386 -82.60 -13.48 -30.65
N LYS A 387 -82.42 -13.38 -29.33
CA LYS A 387 -83.45 -13.71 -28.33
C LYS A 387 -84.68 -12.80 -28.46
N ALA A 388 -84.49 -11.50 -28.68
CA ALA A 388 -85.59 -10.56 -28.87
C ALA A 388 -86.37 -10.87 -30.16
N ASN A 389 -85.66 -11.14 -31.26
CA ASN A 389 -86.28 -11.50 -32.54
C ASN A 389 -87.05 -12.82 -32.45
N THR A 390 -86.49 -13.84 -31.79
CA THR A 390 -87.18 -15.12 -31.57
C THR A 390 -88.43 -14.95 -30.70
N ALA A 391 -88.36 -14.14 -29.63
CA ALA A 391 -89.53 -13.81 -28.82
C ALA A 391 -90.62 -13.06 -29.59
N LYS A 392 -90.23 -12.18 -30.53
CA LYS A 392 -91.17 -11.47 -31.42
C LYS A 392 -91.85 -12.43 -32.40
N LEU A 393 -91.09 -13.28 -33.08
CA LEU A 393 -91.61 -14.30 -34.00
C LEU A 393 -92.56 -15.29 -33.29
N MET A 394 -92.25 -15.68 -32.05
CA MET A 394 -93.13 -16.53 -31.24
C MET A 394 -94.46 -15.86 -30.87
N LYS A 395 -94.50 -14.52 -30.77
CA LYS A 395 -95.76 -13.78 -30.54
C LYS A 395 -96.57 -13.64 -31.83
N GLU A 396 -95.92 -13.42 -32.97
CA GLU A 396 -96.56 -13.30 -34.28
C GLU A 396 -97.14 -14.63 -34.78
N ASN A 397 -96.57 -15.78 -34.39
CA ASN A 397 -97.12 -17.11 -34.70
C ASN A 397 -98.23 -17.59 -33.73
N ASN A 398 -98.47 -16.86 -32.63
CA ASN A 398 -99.49 -17.18 -31.61
C ASN A 398 -100.68 -16.20 -31.63
N GLN A 399 -100.76 -15.33 -32.65
CA GLN A 399 -101.94 -14.59 -33.06
C GLN A 399 -102.47 -15.20 -34.36
#